data_AF-A0A836JD40-F1
#
_entry.id   AF-A0A836JD40-F1
#
_cell.length_a   1.000
_cell.length_b   1.000
_cell.length_c   1.000
_cell.angle_alpha   90.00
_cell.angle_beta   90.00
_cell.angle_gamma   90.00
#
_symmetry.space_group_name_H-M   'P 1'
#
loop_
_entity.id
_entity.type
_entity.pdbx_description
1 polymer ?
#
loop_
_entity_poly.entity_id
_entity_poly.type
_entity_poly.pdbx_seq_one_letter_code
_entity_poly.pdbx_strand_id
1 'polypeptide(L)'
;MDAVWNRGKMEQRRYTFADGLSYRENDWNYCAYPDRRFYKCVVNGLKPAGQVLKTNDQPTKIIPPMCYDTGAGIFDPDSNCITSYRDHKKVLKIPTTIESTWIENNCRKGWTEPTGHQEWLHECWQSGTADFATLPHVSQDDEAEIWWQRLTTFARYSPADIMNKN
;
A
#
# COMPACT_ATOMS: atom_id res chain seq x y z
N MET A 1 -6.95 19.60 -8.12
CA MET A 1 -7.79 18.94 -9.14
C MET A 1 -7.91 19.94 -10.24
N ASP A 2 -7.51 19.54 -11.44
CA ASP A 2 -7.40 20.45 -12.58
C ASP A 2 -8.32 19.94 -13.68
N ALA A 3 -8.98 20.83 -14.39
CA ALA A 3 -9.91 20.47 -15.45
C ALA A 3 -9.86 21.47 -16.60
N VAL A 4 -9.95 20.95 -17.82
CA VAL A 4 -10.10 21.75 -19.05
C VAL A 4 -11.57 21.78 -19.42
N TRP A 5 -12.10 22.98 -19.60
CA TRP A 5 -13.51 23.22 -19.91
C TRP A 5 -13.65 23.92 -21.26
N ASN A 6 -14.62 23.47 -22.06
CA ASN A 6 -14.96 24.08 -23.34
C ASN A 6 -16.48 24.26 -23.42
N ARG A 7 -16.93 25.52 -23.59
CA ARG A 7 -18.35 25.88 -23.66
C ARG A 7 -19.20 25.30 -22.52
N GLY A 8 -18.67 25.33 -21.30
CA GLY A 8 -19.35 24.83 -20.11
C GLY A 8 -19.39 23.31 -19.96
N LYS A 9 -18.75 22.54 -20.86
CA LYS A 9 -18.55 21.11 -20.73
C LYS A 9 -17.12 20.81 -20.29
N MET A 10 -16.96 19.89 -19.34
CA MET A 10 -15.66 19.40 -18.92
C MET A 10 -15.14 18.45 -19.99
N GLU A 11 -14.02 18.80 -20.63
CA GLU A 11 -13.40 17.95 -21.66
C GLU A 11 -12.35 17.02 -21.07
N GLN A 12 -11.55 17.51 -20.11
CA GLN A 12 -10.52 16.72 -19.44
C GLN A 12 -10.49 17.04 -17.96
N ARG A 13 -10.22 16.01 -17.15
CA ARG A 13 -10.00 16.14 -15.71
C ARG A 13 -8.72 15.43 -15.32
N ARG A 14 -7.97 16.03 -14.41
CA ARG A 14 -6.80 15.43 -13.78
C ARG A 14 -6.94 15.55 -12.28
N TYR A 15 -6.81 14.42 -11.61
CA TYR A 15 -6.76 14.34 -10.16
C TYR A 15 -5.43 13.76 -9.75
N THR A 16 -4.74 14.43 -8.82
CA THR A 16 -3.48 13.98 -8.24
C THR A 16 -3.66 13.90 -6.74
N PHE A 17 -3.38 12.73 -6.17
CA PHE A 17 -3.44 12.46 -4.73
C PHE A 17 -2.33 13.24 -4.01
N ALA A 18 -2.46 13.37 -2.68
CA ALA A 18 -1.52 14.16 -1.87
C ALA A 18 -0.07 13.63 -1.91
N ASP A 19 0.12 12.35 -2.24
CA ASP A 19 1.43 11.72 -2.39
C ASP A 19 2.03 11.86 -3.80
N GLY A 20 1.33 12.56 -4.72
CA GLY A 20 1.74 12.80 -6.10
C GLY A 20 1.23 11.76 -7.11
N LEU A 21 0.57 10.69 -6.66
CA LEU A 21 -0.02 9.71 -7.57
C LEU A 21 -1.10 10.38 -8.41
N SER A 22 -1.02 10.27 -9.73
CA SER A 22 -2.05 10.81 -10.63
C SER A 22 -3.07 9.73 -10.95
N TYR A 23 -4.34 10.02 -10.66
CA TYR A 23 -5.46 9.15 -11.01
C TYR A 23 -5.52 8.94 -12.52
N ARG A 24 -5.78 7.70 -12.93
CA ARG A 24 -6.01 7.34 -14.32
C ARG A 24 -7.27 6.49 -14.40
N GLU A 25 -8.21 6.92 -15.22
CA GLU A 25 -9.46 6.18 -15.44
C GLU A 25 -9.23 4.90 -16.25
N ASN A 26 -8.33 4.99 -17.23
CA ASN A 26 -7.85 3.84 -18.01
C ASN A 26 -6.43 3.46 -17.57
N ASP A 27 -6.08 2.19 -17.68
CA ASP A 27 -4.73 1.66 -17.38
C ASP A 27 -4.22 1.97 -15.96
N TRP A 28 -5.13 1.93 -14.97
CA TRP A 28 -4.75 2.03 -13.55
C TRP A 28 -3.87 0.85 -13.15
N ASN A 29 -2.68 1.14 -12.64
CA ASN A 29 -1.68 0.12 -12.30
C ASN A 29 -1.18 0.21 -10.85
N TYR A 30 -1.76 1.09 -10.02
CA TYR A 30 -1.38 1.23 -8.62
C TYR A 30 -2.19 0.30 -7.73
N CYS A 31 -1.53 -0.44 -6.83
CA CYS A 31 -2.14 -1.49 -6.00
C CYS A 31 -2.93 -2.53 -6.84
N ALA A 32 -2.51 -2.76 -8.08
CA ALA A 32 -3.06 -3.79 -8.94
C ALA A 32 -2.23 -5.07 -8.76
N TYR A 33 -2.90 -6.21 -8.59
CA TYR A 33 -2.21 -7.50 -8.49
C TYR A 33 -1.29 -7.73 -9.71
N PRO A 34 -0.07 -8.25 -9.50
CA PRO A 34 0.55 -8.69 -8.24
C PRO A 34 1.35 -7.61 -7.50
N ASP A 35 1.38 -6.37 -8.01
CA ASP A 35 2.17 -5.29 -7.45
C ASP A 35 1.50 -4.66 -6.21
N ARG A 36 1.99 -5.05 -5.04
CA ARG A 36 1.56 -4.54 -3.73
C ARG A 36 2.39 -3.36 -3.20
N ARG A 37 3.26 -2.78 -4.02
CA ARG A 37 4.18 -1.73 -3.56
C ARG A 37 3.43 -0.42 -3.31
N PHE A 38 3.84 0.30 -2.27
CA PHE A 38 3.39 1.68 -2.05
C PHE A 38 3.89 2.60 -3.17
N TYR A 39 3.17 3.69 -3.43
CA TYR A 39 3.53 4.62 -4.49
C TYR A 39 4.94 5.21 -4.25
N LYS A 40 5.30 5.51 -2.99
CA LYS A 40 6.67 5.92 -2.65
C LYS A 40 7.73 4.89 -3.01
N CYS A 41 7.43 3.60 -2.96
CA CYS A 41 8.37 2.55 -3.39
C CYS A 41 8.52 2.51 -4.91
N VAL A 42 7.46 2.83 -5.65
CA VAL A 42 7.52 2.96 -7.12
C VAL A 42 8.38 4.16 -7.52
N VAL A 43 8.22 5.28 -6.82
CA VAL A 43 8.94 6.54 -7.13
C VAL A 43 10.39 6.51 -6.63
N ASN A 44 10.65 6.01 -5.42
CA ASN A 44 11.96 6.11 -4.76
C ASN A 44 12.71 4.79 -4.64
N GLY A 45 12.16 3.71 -5.20
CA GLY A 45 12.69 2.36 -5.06
C GLY A 45 12.34 1.66 -3.75
N LEU A 46 12.64 0.37 -3.71
CA LEU A 46 12.47 -0.46 -2.51
C LEU A 46 13.59 -0.21 -1.51
N LYS A 47 13.23 -0.08 -0.23
CA LYS A 47 14.20 0.01 0.86
C LYS A 47 14.73 -1.38 1.23
N PRO A 48 15.97 -1.47 1.75
CA PRO A 48 16.54 -2.74 2.18
C PRO A 48 15.76 -3.35 3.34
N ALA A 49 15.99 -4.65 3.60
CA ALA A 49 15.41 -5.35 4.73
C ALA A 49 15.66 -4.58 6.05
N GLY A 50 14.64 -4.50 6.90
CA GLY A 50 14.68 -3.70 8.13
C GLY A 50 14.37 -2.20 7.94
N GLN A 51 14.45 -1.67 6.71
CA GLN A 51 14.08 -0.29 6.38
C GLN A 51 12.88 -0.19 5.43
N VAL A 52 12.21 -1.33 5.17
CA VAL A 52 11.00 -1.38 4.36
C VAL A 52 9.93 -0.43 4.92
N LEU A 53 9.27 0.28 4.02
CA LEU A 53 8.22 1.22 4.41
C LEU A 53 7.04 0.43 4.98
N LYS A 54 6.60 0.81 6.18
CA LYS A 54 5.37 0.26 6.80
C LYS A 54 4.09 0.93 6.26
N THR A 55 4.24 2.16 5.76
CA THR A 55 3.15 3.02 5.27
C THR A 55 3.65 3.82 4.07
N ASN A 56 2.76 4.19 3.16
CA ASN A 56 3.12 5.12 2.08
C ASN A 56 3.47 6.52 2.63
N ASP A 57 2.77 6.97 3.67
CA ASP A 57 3.10 8.21 4.38
C ASP A 57 4.38 8.05 5.19
N GLN A 58 5.29 9.01 5.07
CA GLN A 58 6.56 9.03 5.79
C GLN A 58 6.77 10.39 6.52
N PRO A 59 7.33 10.39 7.73
CA PRO A 59 7.77 9.22 8.50
C PRO A 59 6.57 8.37 8.97
N THR A 60 6.78 7.05 9.09
CA THR A 60 5.73 6.17 9.63
C THR A 60 5.31 6.64 11.02
N LYS A 61 4.00 6.86 11.18
CA LYS A 61 3.40 7.35 12.41
C LYS A 61 3.62 6.32 13.53
N ILE A 62 4.14 6.77 14.67
CA ILE A 62 4.30 5.94 15.87
C ILE A 62 2.91 5.70 16.44
N ILE A 63 2.59 4.43 16.68
CA ILE A 63 1.35 4.03 17.33
C ILE A 63 1.69 3.69 18.78
N PRO A 64 1.03 4.30 19.77
CA PRO A 64 1.17 3.89 21.16
C PRO A 64 0.80 2.41 21.37
N PRO A 65 1.32 1.76 22.42
CA PRO A 65 0.90 0.42 22.79
C PRO A 65 -0.62 0.32 22.94
N MET A 66 -1.20 -0.83 22.61
CA MET A 66 -2.64 -1.10 22.69
C MET A 66 -3.55 -0.18 21.84
N CYS A 67 -2.97 0.71 21.02
CA CYS A 67 -3.71 1.61 20.14
C CYS A 67 -3.64 1.18 18.67
N TYR A 68 -4.47 1.83 17.86
CA TYR A 68 -4.62 1.56 16.42
C TYR A 68 -4.49 2.84 15.59
N ASP A 69 -3.88 2.73 14.42
CA ASP A 69 -3.78 3.81 13.43
C ASP A 69 -4.95 3.71 12.43
N THR A 70 -5.90 4.65 12.54
CA THR A 70 -7.11 4.70 11.71
C THR A 70 -6.89 5.37 10.35
N GLY A 71 -5.67 5.85 10.06
CA GLY A 71 -5.39 6.71 8.91
C GLY A 71 -5.71 8.19 9.16
N ALA A 72 -6.77 8.50 9.94
CA ALA A 72 -7.13 9.87 10.34
C ALA A 72 -6.56 10.29 11.72
N GLY A 73 -6.42 9.34 12.64
CA GLY A 73 -5.90 9.55 13.99
C GLY A 73 -5.59 8.23 14.71
N ILE A 74 -5.19 8.33 15.97
CA ILE A 74 -4.91 7.16 16.81
C ILE A 74 -6.16 6.81 17.60
N PHE A 75 -6.67 5.60 17.41
CA PHE A 75 -7.75 5.04 18.21
C PHE A 75 -7.16 4.36 19.46
N ASP A 76 -7.67 4.76 20.62
CA ASP A 76 -7.39 4.14 21.90
C ASP A 76 -8.68 3.41 22.38
N PRO A 77 -8.65 2.08 22.49
CA PRO A 77 -9.79 1.28 22.98
C PRO A 77 -10.18 1.60 24.43
N ASP A 78 -9.23 1.99 25.29
CA ASP A 78 -9.50 2.23 26.72
C ASP A 78 -10.37 3.49 26.90
N SER A 79 -10.08 4.54 26.14
CA SER A 79 -10.88 5.77 26.11
C SER A 79 -11.98 5.78 25.06
N ASN A 80 -12.02 4.76 24.19
CA ASN A 80 -12.88 4.67 23.00
C ASN A 80 -12.92 5.99 22.20
N CYS A 81 -11.74 6.56 21.94
CA CYS A 81 -11.59 7.85 21.25
C CYS A 81 -10.54 7.77 20.15
N ILE A 82 -10.79 8.47 19.05
CA ILE A 82 -9.79 8.74 18.01
C ILE A 82 -9.18 10.12 18.28
N THR A 83 -7.88 10.15 18.55
CA THR A 83 -7.13 11.37 18.86
C THR A 83 -6.24 11.80 17.69
N SER A 84 -5.88 13.08 17.64
CA SER A 84 -5.01 13.61 16.59
C SER A 84 -3.58 13.06 16.72
N TYR A 85 -2.94 12.74 15.59
CA TYR A 85 -1.51 12.38 15.58
C TYR A 85 -0.59 13.46 16.16
N ARG A 86 -0.98 14.74 16.09
CA ARG A 86 -0.15 15.86 16.54
C ARG A 86 -0.40 16.24 17.99
N ASP A 87 -1.65 16.10 18.43
CA ASP A 87 -2.09 16.48 19.77
C ASP A 87 -3.01 15.39 20.33
N HIS A 88 -2.45 14.59 21.24
CA HIS A 88 -3.15 13.48 21.89
C HIS A 88 -4.31 13.94 22.78
N LYS A 89 -4.37 15.23 23.16
CA LYS A 89 -5.49 15.78 23.92
C LYS A 89 -6.67 16.16 23.02
N LYS A 90 -6.42 16.28 21.71
CA LYS A 90 -7.45 16.63 20.73
C LYS A 90 -8.16 15.36 20.26
N VAL A 91 -9.35 15.12 20.80
CA VAL A 91 -10.27 14.12 20.28
C VAL A 91 -10.83 14.59 18.93
N LEU A 92 -10.64 13.76 17.91
CA LEU A 92 -11.17 13.98 16.56
C LEU A 92 -12.56 13.37 16.41
N LYS A 93 -12.78 12.20 17.00
CA LYS A 93 -14.03 11.44 16.87
C LYS A 93 -14.18 10.42 18.01
N ILE A 94 -15.42 10.19 18.43
CA ILE A 94 -15.81 9.05 19.25
C ILE A 94 -16.49 8.04 18.31
N PRO A 95 -15.85 6.89 18.01
CA PRO A 95 -16.41 5.89 17.10
C PRO A 95 -17.63 5.19 17.69
N THR A 96 -18.50 4.74 16.80
CA THR A 96 -19.60 3.81 17.16
C THR A 96 -19.03 2.42 17.45
N THR A 97 -19.77 1.56 18.15
CA THR A 97 -19.33 0.18 18.43
C THR A 97 -18.94 -0.58 17.16
N ILE A 98 -19.70 -0.42 16.07
CA ILE A 98 -19.41 -1.06 14.78
C ILE A 98 -18.07 -0.57 14.23
N GLU A 99 -17.81 0.74 14.33
CA GLU A 99 -16.57 1.35 13.85
C GLU A 99 -15.37 0.93 14.72
N SER A 100 -15.51 0.90 16.04
CA SER A 100 -14.45 0.43 16.95
C SER A 100 -14.08 -1.02 16.63
N THR A 101 -15.05 -1.91 16.47
CA THR A 101 -14.79 -3.31 16.07
C THR A 101 -14.15 -3.39 14.68
N TRP A 102 -14.55 -2.54 13.73
CA TRP A 102 -13.90 -2.50 12.43
C TRP A 102 -12.43 -2.04 12.54
N ILE A 103 -12.15 -1.02 13.35
CA ILE A 103 -10.79 -0.52 13.59
C ILE A 103 -9.92 -1.63 14.19
N GLU A 104 -10.40 -2.31 15.23
CA GLU A 104 -9.65 -3.37 15.91
C GLU A 104 -9.27 -4.54 14.99
N ASN A 105 -10.13 -4.83 14.01
CA ASN A 105 -9.92 -5.93 13.07
C ASN A 105 -9.09 -5.56 11.83
N ASN A 106 -9.09 -4.30 11.41
CA ASN A 106 -8.55 -3.90 10.09
C ASN A 106 -7.39 -2.90 10.16
N CYS A 107 -7.31 -2.10 11.21
CA CYS A 107 -6.30 -1.04 11.31
C CYS A 107 -4.95 -1.56 11.81
N ARG A 108 -3.89 -0.83 11.43
CA ARG A 108 -2.53 -1.12 11.89
C ARG A 108 -2.46 -0.94 13.42
N LYS A 109 -1.92 -1.94 14.11
CA LYS A 109 -1.83 -1.98 15.58
C LYS A 109 -0.45 -1.53 16.07
N GLY A 110 -0.38 -1.06 17.31
CA GLY A 110 0.88 -0.68 17.99
C GLY A 110 1.75 -1.86 18.44
N TRP A 111 1.32 -3.09 18.23
CA TRP A 111 2.04 -4.31 18.58
C TRP A 111 2.10 -5.28 17.40
N THR A 112 2.88 -6.34 17.56
CA THR A 112 2.99 -7.43 16.58
C THR A 112 2.50 -8.71 17.23
N GLU A 113 1.72 -9.49 16.49
CA GLU A 113 1.24 -10.80 16.90
C GLU A 113 1.56 -11.83 15.80
N PRO A 114 1.89 -13.08 16.14
CA PRO A 114 2.08 -14.12 15.14
C PRO A 114 0.79 -14.34 14.34
N THR A 115 0.84 -14.11 13.04
CA THR A 115 -0.34 -14.24 12.15
C THR A 115 -0.73 -15.71 11.87
N GLY A 116 0.12 -16.66 12.24
CA GLY A 116 -0.06 -18.08 11.93
C GLY A 116 0.17 -18.39 10.44
N HIS A 117 -0.02 -19.66 10.07
CA HIS A 117 0.02 -20.07 8.67
C HIS A 117 -1.29 -19.68 7.98
N GLN A 118 -1.20 -18.98 6.84
CA GLN A 118 -2.34 -18.60 6.03
C GLN A 118 -2.09 -19.02 4.58
N GLU A 119 -2.67 -20.14 4.17
CA GLU A 119 -2.47 -20.75 2.84
C GLU A 119 -2.72 -19.75 1.70
N TRP A 120 -3.77 -18.94 1.83
CA TRP A 120 -4.17 -17.94 0.83
C TRP A 120 -3.15 -16.81 0.60
N LEU A 121 -2.31 -16.48 1.58
CA LEU A 121 -1.22 -15.50 1.37
C LEU A 121 -0.15 -16.01 0.40
N HIS A 122 -0.13 -17.32 0.13
CA HIS A 122 0.88 -18.01 -0.66
C HIS A 122 0.37 -18.57 -1.99
N GLU A 123 -0.94 -18.56 -2.24
CA GLU A 123 -1.59 -19.16 -3.42
C GLU A 123 -0.95 -18.71 -4.76
N CYS A 124 -0.55 -17.44 -4.83
CA CYS A 124 0.02 -16.85 -6.03
C CYS A 124 1.56 -16.90 -6.14
N TRP A 125 2.24 -17.31 -5.07
CA TRP A 125 3.71 -17.37 -5.00
C TRP A 125 4.25 -18.81 -5.01
N GLN A 126 3.38 -19.81 -4.78
CA GLN A 126 3.79 -21.24 -4.77
C GLN A 126 3.75 -21.92 -6.14
N SER A 127 3.15 -21.32 -7.17
CA SER A 127 3.16 -21.88 -8.52
C SER A 127 4.49 -21.59 -9.23
N GLY A 128 5.57 -22.19 -8.73
CA GLY A 128 6.79 -22.46 -9.49
C GLY A 128 7.69 -21.25 -9.76
N THR A 129 8.89 -21.30 -9.20
CA THR A 129 10.14 -20.70 -9.69
C THR A 129 9.96 -19.52 -10.63
N ALA A 130 10.08 -18.28 -10.12
CA ALA A 130 10.52 -17.20 -10.99
C ALA A 130 11.82 -17.69 -11.63
N ASP A 131 11.77 -18.02 -12.92
CA ASP A 131 12.93 -18.51 -13.64
C ASP A 131 13.90 -17.34 -13.73
N PHE A 132 14.84 -17.28 -12.77
CA PHE A 132 15.84 -16.23 -12.69
C PHE A 132 16.66 -16.16 -13.99
N ALA A 133 16.63 -17.22 -14.81
CA ALA A 133 17.23 -17.25 -16.15
C ALA A 133 16.57 -16.29 -17.16
N THR A 134 15.32 -15.86 -16.94
CA THR A 134 14.59 -14.95 -17.84
C THR A 134 14.74 -13.48 -17.44
N LEU A 135 15.41 -13.20 -16.31
CA LEU A 135 15.71 -11.82 -15.91
C LEU A 135 16.81 -11.26 -16.83
N PRO A 136 16.65 -10.03 -17.36
CA PRO A 136 17.67 -9.44 -18.22
C PRO A 136 19.01 -9.30 -17.47
N HIS A 137 20.08 -9.83 -18.06
CA HIS A 137 21.44 -9.74 -17.54
C HIS A 137 21.98 -8.32 -17.75
N VAL A 138 22.50 -7.67 -16.70
CA VAL A 138 23.10 -6.33 -16.77
C VAL A 138 24.48 -6.36 -16.09
N SER A 139 25.42 -5.58 -16.65
CA SER A 139 26.83 -5.50 -16.25
C SER A 139 27.06 -5.06 -14.81
N GLN A 140 28.19 -5.50 -14.25
CA GLN A 140 28.60 -5.45 -12.83
C GLN A 140 28.65 -4.06 -12.16
N ASP A 141 28.53 -2.95 -12.91
CA ASP A 141 28.92 -1.63 -12.42
C ASP A 141 27.75 -0.79 -11.81
N ASP A 142 26.49 -1.22 -11.96
CA ASP A 142 25.30 -0.49 -11.47
C ASP A 142 24.56 -1.16 -10.28
N GLU A 143 25.14 -2.24 -9.72
CA GLU A 143 24.42 -3.31 -8.99
C GLU A 143 23.75 -2.93 -7.64
N ALA A 144 24.17 -1.90 -6.91
CA ALA A 144 23.65 -1.70 -5.55
C ALA A 144 22.38 -0.81 -5.48
N GLU A 145 22.26 0.20 -6.34
CA GLU A 145 21.24 1.26 -6.19
C GLU A 145 19.95 0.97 -6.97
N ILE A 146 19.99 0.05 -7.95
CA ILE A 146 18.95 -0.07 -9.00
C ILE A 146 18.31 -1.47 -9.06
N TRP A 147 18.77 -2.44 -8.26
CA TRP A 147 18.28 -3.84 -8.28
C TRP A 147 16.75 -3.98 -8.18
N TRP A 148 16.08 -3.05 -7.49
CA TRP A 148 14.62 -3.06 -7.31
C TRP A 148 13.83 -2.79 -8.60
N GLN A 149 14.44 -2.22 -9.64
CA GLN A 149 13.82 -2.06 -10.96
C GLN A 149 13.57 -3.41 -11.64
N ARG A 150 14.34 -4.46 -11.32
CA ARG A 150 14.08 -5.83 -11.82
C ARG A 150 12.74 -6.38 -11.32
N LEU A 151 12.25 -5.90 -10.17
CA LEU A 151 10.98 -6.29 -9.56
C LEU A 151 9.79 -5.41 -9.98
N THR A 152 9.98 -4.41 -10.86
CA THR A 152 8.86 -3.56 -11.31
C THR A 152 8.02 -4.20 -12.41
N THR A 153 8.57 -5.20 -13.10
CA THR A 153 7.93 -5.85 -14.24
C THR A 153 7.41 -7.21 -13.79
N PHE A 154 6.38 -7.20 -12.96
CA PHE A 154 5.65 -8.45 -12.71
C PHE A 154 4.93 -8.84 -14.00
N ALA A 155 5.12 -10.09 -14.44
CA ALA A 155 4.34 -10.66 -15.51
C ALA A 155 2.86 -10.56 -15.11
N ARG A 156 2.07 -9.82 -15.89
CA ARG A 156 0.62 -9.78 -15.69
C ARG A 156 0.09 -11.12 -16.21
N TYR A 157 -0.38 -11.98 -15.33
CA TYR A 157 -1.17 -13.12 -15.75
C TYR A 157 -2.42 -12.60 -16.47
N SER A 158 -2.66 -13.08 -17.68
CA SER A 158 -3.88 -12.78 -18.40
C SER A 158 -5.06 -13.40 -17.63
N PRO A 159 -6.27 -12.80 -17.64
CA PRO A 159 -7.46 -13.45 -17.12
C PRO A 159 -7.69 -14.87 -17.69
N ALA A 160 -7.18 -15.14 -18.90
CA ALA A 160 -7.20 -16.46 -19.51
C ALA A 160 -6.31 -17.50 -18.79
N ASP A 161 -5.23 -17.05 -18.13
CA ASP A 161 -4.30 -17.92 -17.39
C ASP A 161 -4.89 -18.35 -16.03
N ILE A 162 -5.84 -17.58 -15.50
CA ILE A 162 -6.52 -17.85 -14.23
C ILE A 162 -7.68 -18.84 -14.41
N MET A 163 -8.35 -18.82 -15.56
CA MET A 163 -9.54 -19.67 -15.83
C MET A 163 -9.23 -21.12 -16.25
N ASN A 164 -7.96 -21.46 -16.52
CA ASN A 164 -7.53 -22.80 -16.96
C ASN A 164 -7.03 -23.73 -15.83
N LYS A 165 -7.24 -23.36 -14.56
CA LYS A 165 -6.92 -24.19 -13.40
C LYS A 165 -8.19 -24.49 -12.59
N ASN A 166 -9.01 -25.40 -13.10
CA ASN A 166 -10.03 -26.14 -12.34
C ASN A 166 -9.81 -27.64 -12.56
#